data_AF-A0A968IP30-F1
#
_entry.id   AF-A0A968IP30-F1
#
_cell.length_a   1.000
_cell.length_b   1.000
_cell.length_c   1.000
_cell.angle_alpha   90.00
_cell.angle_beta   90.00
_cell.angle_gamma   90.00
#
_symmetry.space_group_name_H-M   'P 1'
#
loop_
_entity.id
_entity.type
_entity.pdbx_description
1 polymer ?
#
loop_
_entity_poly.entity_id
_entity_poly.type
_entity_poly.pdbx_seq_one_letter_code
_entity_poly.pdbx_strand_id
1 'polypeptide(L)'
;MLRAQQHDPQFLDRFVETAPEVNDGIWTIHDQLVARREELQTTDFLREPATIAHRLLSAYLQPSCWYAAQHFYSTKIAPSNLSHEYSLEDCFQIAAENATQSTKILQNFQIGRKNTTIRTYAEKTLEKMLARIIQLNTMRNDSTWKLLRYLSQKELTAALQADGYTNSKMAQSCLIWRCFKEIYQTRQVQQNQLPPPTELQLQEMHDRYRQRCKPYGITTAISAESILPNLEAIAQAVRQYRSSDAVLDRLLQETHHTTDGLADLMRVEQVTQIGTIVAQSFAELPEVAQIMLNLWFGLELSHAEILRLLKPELKLEKQYQLSRQIKRYKKTLVLLLIQKIGCPKL
;
A
#
# COMPACT_ATOMS: atom_id res chain seq x y z
N MET A 1 -41.09 34.74 35.40
CA MET A 1 -39.87 33.91 35.58
C MET A 1 -39.92 32.56 34.84
N LEU A 2 -40.62 32.46 33.69
CA LEU A 2 -40.82 31.17 32.97
C LEU A 2 -40.68 31.35 31.44
N ARG A 3 -39.53 31.85 30.97
CA ARG A 3 -39.26 31.99 29.52
C ARG A 3 -37.83 31.65 29.08
N ALA A 4 -37.02 31.02 29.93
CA ALA A 4 -35.58 30.82 29.65
C ALA A 4 -35.10 29.36 29.79
N GLN A 5 -35.95 28.35 29.64
CA GLN A 5 -35.55 26.93 29.75
C GLN A 5 -36.00 26.05 28.57
N GLN A 6 -36.21 26.61 27.37
CA GLN A 6 -36.62 25.82 26.20
C GLN A 6 -35.48 25.26 25.33
N HIS A 7 -34.22 25.26 25.78
CA HIS A 7 -33.09 24.79 24.97
C HIS A 7 -32.12 23.84 25.69
N ASP A 8 -32.53 23.19 26.77
CA ASP A 8 -31.74 22.09 27.35
C ASP A 8 -32.27 20.74 26.82
N PRO A 9 -31.53 20.02 25.96
CA PRO A 9 -31.98 18.74 25.39
C PRO A 9 -32.17 17.66 26.46
N GLN A 10 -31.52 17.78 27.61
CA GLN A 10 -31.67 16.83 28.72
C GLN A 10 -32.92 17.10 29.56
N PHE A 11 -33.58 18.25 29.37
CA PHE A 11 -34.78 18.61 30.12
C PHE A 11 -35.98 17.74 29.73
N LEU A 12 -36.16 17.47 28.44
CA LEU A 12 -37.27 16.63 27.95
C LEU A 12 -37.12 15.18 28.41
N ASP A 13 -35.92 14.62 28.33
CA ASP A 13 -35.65 13.25 28.78
C ASP A 13 -35.87 13.10 30.30
N ARG A 14 -35.39 14.07 31.10
CA ARG A 14 -35.63 14.10 32.56
C ARG A 14 -37.11 14.32 32.92
N PHE A 15 -37.84 15.08 32.11
CA PHE A 15 -39.27 15.35 32.33
C PHE A 15 -40.13 14.11 32.07
N VAL A 16 -39.75 13.30 31.08
CA VAL A 16 -40.40 12.01 30.78
C VAL A 16 -40.06 10.96 31.85
N GLU A 17 -38.82 10.93 32.35
CA GLU A 17 -38.40 9.98 33.41
C GLU A 17 -38.98 10.27 34.79
N THR A 18 -39.36 11.52 35.08
CA THR A 18 -39.89 11.93 36.39
C THR A 18 -41.41 11.99 36.46
N ALA A 19 -42.10 11.67 35.36
CA ALA A 19 -43.56 11.64 35.32
C ALA A 19 -44.09 10.43 36.14
N PRO A 20 -44.95 10.67 37.15
CA PRO A 20 -45.35 9.62 38.11
C PRO A 20 -46.32 8.57 37.55
N GLU A 21 -46.87 8.76 36.35
CA GLU A 21 -47.68 7.76 35.64
C GLU A 21 -47.37 7.80 34.14
N VAL A 22 -47.48 6.64 33.47
CA VAL A 22 -47.28 6.50 32.02
C VAL A 22 -48.38 7.27 31.29
N ASN A 23 -48.11 8.54 31.01
CA ASN A 23 -49.00 9.39 30.24
C ASN A 23 -48.64 9.24 28.76
N ASP A 24 -49.38 8.37 28.05
CA ASP A 24 -49.19 8.07 26.63
C ASP A 24 -49.15 9.34 25.75
N GLY A 25 -49.82 10.42 26.17
CA GLY A 25 -49.78 11.70 25.48
C GLY A 25 -48.40 12.38 25.52
N ILE A 26 -47.65 12.21 26.61
CA ILE A 26 -46.30 12.81 26.76
C ILE A 26 -45.29 12.04 25.91
N TRP A 27 -45.36 10.71 25.88
CA TRP A 27 -44.51 9.88 25.01
C TRP A 27 -44.79 10.15 23.53
N THR A 28 -46.07 10.29 23.15
CA THR A 28 -46.44 10.65 21.78
C THR A 28 -45.87 12.01 21.36
N ILE A 29 -45.87 13.00 22.25
CA ILE A 29 -45.28 14.33 21.98
C ILE A 29 -43.75 14.25 21.94
N HIS A 30 -43.11 13.47 22.80
CA HIS A 30 -41.67 13.23 22.77
C HIS A 30 -41.26 12.59 21.44
N ASP A 31 -41.91 11.51 21.03
CA ASP A 31 -41.64 10.82 19.76
C ASP A 31 -41.84 11.75 18.56
N GLN A 32 -42.90 12.58 18.56
CA GLN A 32 -43.12 13.57 17.50
C GLN A 32 -42.05 14.66 17.48
N LEU A 33 -41.55 15.11 18.64
CA LEU A 33 -40.48 16.11 18.72
C LEU A 33 -39.13 15.53 18.29
N VAL A 34 -38.84 14.27 18.63
CA VAL A 34 -37.66 13.54 18.17
C VAL A 34 -37.71 13.34 16.66
N ALA A 35 -38.82 12.83 16.13
CA ALA A 35 -39.00 12.64 14.68
C ALA A 35 -38.87 13.96 13.92
N ARG A 36 -39.47 15.05 14.41
CA ARG A 36 -39.37 16.37 13.77
C ARG A 36 -37.96 16.95 13.83
N ARG A 37 -37.18 16.62 14.86
CA ARG A 37 -35.76 16.99 14.98
C ARG A 37 -34.90 16.23 13.98
N GLU A 38 -35.14 14.93 13.84
CA GLU A 38 -34.47 14.09 12.84
C GLU A 38 -34.82 14.56 11.43
N GLU A 39 -36.09 14.88 11.15
CA GLU A 39 -36.52 15.48 9.88
C GLU A 39 -35.81 16.81 9.63
N LEU A 40 -35.72 17.71 10.62
CA LEU A 40 -34.98 18.97 10.48
C LEU A 40 -33.50 18.75 10.17
N GLN A 41 -32.82 17.83 10.87
CA GLN A 41 -31.43 17.47 10.58
C GLN A 41 -31.27 16.86 9.18
N THR A 42 -32.25 16.07 8.72
CA THR A 42 -32.23 15.45 7.39
C THR A 42 -32.49 16.50 6.30
N THR A 43 -33.38 17.47 6.54
CA THR A 43 -33.66 18.57 5.60
C THR A 43 -32.51 19.57 5.51
N ASP A 44 -31.83 19.88 6.62
CA ASP A 44 -30.61 20.67 6.61
C ASP A 44 -29.44 19.91 5.98
N PHE A 45 -29.37 18.59 6.17
CA PHE A 45 -28.42 17.71 5.48
C PHE A 45 -28.61 17.76 3.97
N LEU A 46 -29.85 17.75 3.47
CA LEU A 46 -30.20 17.81 2.04
C LEU A 46 -30.03 19.19 1.39
N ARG A 47 -29.76 20.23 2.18
CA ARG A 47 -29.69 21.63 1.73
C ARG A 47 -28.43 21.97 0.94
N GLU A 48 -27.37 21.15 1.07
CA GLU A 48 -26.10 21.31 0.35
C GLU A 48 -25.77 20.08 -0.53
N PRO A 49 -26.37 19.96 -1.72
CA PRO A 49 -26.24 18.77 -2.56
C PRO A 49 -24.79 18.46 -2.98
N ALA A 50 -23.95 19.50 -3.12
CA ALA A 50 -22.55 19.33 -3.50
C ALA A 50 -21.72 18.68 -2.38
N THR A 51 -21.91 19.07 -1.12
CA THR A 51 -21.15 18.50 0.00
C THR A 51 -21.61 17.07 0.30
N ILE A 52 -22.89 16.77 0.13
CA ILE A 52 -23.43 15.41 0.20
C ILE A 52 -22.82 14.53 -0.89
N ALA A 53 -22.81 14.99 -2.15
CA ALA A 53 -22.24 14.21 -3.25
C ALA A 53 -20.77 13.85 -3.00
N HIS A 54 -19.97 14.78 -2.47
CA HIS A 54 -18.58 14.50 -2.10
C HIS A 54 -18.46 13.47 -0.97
N ARG A 55 -19.31 13.56 0.06
CA ARG A 55 -19.31 12.60 1.17
C ARG A 55 -19.76 11.21 0.72
N LEU A 56 -20.82 11.12 -0.08
CA LEU A 56 -21.30 9.86 -0.65
C LEU A 56 -20.23 9.22 -1.55
N LEU A 57 -19.55 10.03 -2.36
CA LEU A 57 -18.46 9.55 -3.20
C LEU A 57 -17.25 9.10 -2.38
N SER A 58 -16.88 9.83 -1.33
CA SER A 58 -15.83 9.42 -0.39
C SER A 58 -16.19 8.10 0.31
N ALA A 59 -17.44 7.96 0.76
CA ALA A 59 -17.95 6.72 1.36
C ALA A 59 -17.91 5.55 0.36
N TYR A 60 -18.31 5.78 -0.89
CA TYR A 60 -18.23 4.80 -1.97
C TYR A 60 -16.79 4.34 -2.26
N LEU A 61 -15.81 5.22 -2.06
CA LEU A 61 -14.40 4.91 -2.27
C LEU A 61 -13.75 4.17 -1.09
N GLN A 62 -14.37 4.10 0.09
CA GLN A 62 -13.78 3.43 1.28
C GLN A 62 -13.33 1.98 1.02
N PRO A 63 -14.10 1.12 0.33
CA PRO A 63 -13.60 -0.20 -0.04
C PRO A 63 -12.34 -0.12 -0.91
N SER A 64 -12.30 0.82 -1.85
CA SER A 64 -11.14 1.03 -2.73
C SER A 64 -9.89 1.43 -1.93
N CYS A 65 -10.05 2.20 -0.84
CA CYS A 65 -8.97 2.54 0.08
C CYS A 65 -8.39 1.31 0.78
N TRP A 66 -9.26 0.43 1.28
CA TRP A 66 -8.83 -0.80 1.92
C TRP A 66 -8.07 -1.71 0.95
N TYR A 67 -8.61 -1.93 -0.25
CA TYR A 67 -7.96 -2.76 -1.27
C TYR A 67 -6.61 -2.18 -1.69
N ALA A 68 -6.54 -0.87 -1.96
CA ALA A 68 -5.29 -0.19 -2.31
C ALA A 68 -4.24 -0.32 -1.19
N ALA A 69 -4.65 -0.11 0.07
CA ALA A 69 -3.75 -0.23 1.22
C ALA A 69 -3.24 -1.66 1.41
N GLN A 70 -4.13 -2.66 1.35
CA GLN A 70 -3.77 -4.07 1.50
C GLN A 70 -2.84 -4.55 0.38
N HIS A 71 -3.17 -4.19 -0.87
CA HIS A 71 -2.36 -4.56 -2.02
C HIS A 71 -0.99 -3.87 -1.96
N PHE A 72 -0.94 -2.56 -1.70
CA PHE A 72 0.33 -1.83 -1.55
C PHE A 72 1.17 -2.37 -0.39
N TYR A 73 0.55 -2.65 0.76
CA TYR A 73 1.26 -3.20 1.90
C TYR A 73 1.89 -4.55 1.57
N SER A 74 1.10 -5.50 1.06
CA SER A 74 1.58 -6.85 0.75
C SER A 74 2.63 -6.90 -0.36
N THR A 75 2.56 -5.99 -1.35
CA THR A 75 3.45 -6.01 -2.51
C THR A 75 4.68 -5.13 -2.38
N LYS A 76 4.60 -4.01 -1.64
CA LYS A 76 5.67 -3.00 -1.56
C LYS A 76 6.21 -2.80 -0.15
N ILE A 77 5.37 -2.78 0.89
CA ILE A 77 5.82 -2.50 2.27
C ILE A 77 6.31 -3.75 3.01
N ALA A 78 5.52 -4.81 3.07
CA ALA A 78 5.87 -6.08 3.72
C ALA A 78 7.20 -6.70 3.23
N PRO A 79 7.52 -6.70 1.92
CA PRO A 79 8.81 -7.21 1.45
C PRO A 79 9.97 -6.22 1.57
N SER A 80 9.72 -4.96 1.96
CA SER A 80 10.76 -3.93 2.11
C SER A 80 11.07 -3.65 3.58
N ASN A 81 12.14 -2.91 3.84
CA ASN A 81 12.52 -2.52 5.20
C ASN A 81 11.53 -1.53 5.85
N LEU A 82 10.52 -1.09 5.12
CA LEU A 82 9.50 -0.13 5.59
C LEU A 82 8.42 -0.78 6.45
N SER A 83 8.38 -2.12 6.54
CA SER A 83 7.41 -2.85 7.36
C SER A 83 7.47 -2.52 8.85
N HIS A 84 8.58 -1.96 9.33
CA HIS A 84 8.74 -1.51 10.72
C HIS A 84 8.24 -0.08 10.95
N GLU A 85 8.05 0.69 9.89
CA GLU A 85 7.67 2.12 9.95
C GLU A 85 6.21 2.35 9.59
N TYR A 86 5.65 1.51 8.72
CA TYR A 86 4.27 1.60 8.27
C TYR A 86 3.59 0.25 8.48
N SER A 87 2.53 0.28 9.29
CA SER A 87 1.58 -0.81 9.42
C SER A 87 0.57 -0.80 8.26
N LEU A 88 -0.25 -1.85 8.18
CA LEU A 88 -1.36 -1.88 7.21
C LEU A 88 -2.40 -0.78 7.54
N GLU A 89 -2.61 -0.55 8.84
CA GLU A 89 -3.50 0.47 9.39
C GLU A 89 -3.04 1.87 8.98
N ASP A 90 -1.74 2.15 9.03
CA ASP A 90 -1.17 3.42 8.55
C ASP A 90 -1.41 3.61 7.05
N CYS A 91 -1.19 2.55 6.26
CA CYS A 91 -1.46 2.59 4.82
C CYS A 91 -2.95 2.84 4.54
N PHE A 92 -3.85 2.23 5.32
CA PHE A 92 -5.28 2.45 5.18
C PHE A 92 -5.67 3.88 5.56
N GLN A 93 -5.15 4.41 6.66
CA GLN A 93 -5.46 5.76 7.11
C GLN A 93 -5.00 6.80 6.09
N ILE A 94 -3.78 6.67 5.55
CA ILE A 94 -3.29 7.54 4.48
C ILE A 94 -4.21 7.46 3.26
N ALA A 95 -4.63 6.26 2.85
CA ALA A 95 -5.54 6.10 1.72
C ALA A 95 -6.92 6.75 1.97
N ALA A 96 -7.48 6.54 3.17
CA ALA A 96 -8.77 7.06 3.57
C ALA A 96 -8.79 8.60 3.65
N GLU A 97 -7.73 9.20 4.20
CA GLU A 97 -7.56 10.65 4.23
C GLU A 97 -7.53 11.24 2.82
N ASN A 98 -6.84 10.59 1.88
CA ASN A 98 -6.79 11.05 0.49
C ASN A 98 -8.10 10.82 -0.27
N ALA A 99 -8.88 9.80 0.10
CA ALA A 99 -10.20 9.54 -0.49
C ALA A 99 -11.24 10.62 -0.20
N THR A 100 -11.03 11.43 0.85
CA THR A 100 -11.83 12.63 1.09
C THR A 100 -11.71 13.64 -0.06
N GLN A 101 -10.60 13.61 -0.81
CA GLN A 101 -10.35 14.43 -2.01
C GLN A 101 -10.78 13.68 -3.28
N SER A 102 -12.03 13.19 -3.28
CA SER A 102 -12.60 12.36 -4.34
C SER A 102 -12.52 12.98 -5.74
N THR A 103 -12.58 14.32 -5.84
CA THR A 103 -12.39 15.07 -7.09
C THR A 103 -10.99 14.94 -7.68
N LYS A 104 -9.94 14.88 -6.84
CA LYS A 104 -8.56 14.68 -7.29
C LYS A 104 -8.32 13.26 -7.76
N ILE A 105 -8.91 12.30 -7.05
CA ILE A 105 -8.80 10.88 -7.44
C ILE A 105 -9.41 10.70 -8.82
N LEU A 106 -10.62 11.22 -9.04
CA LEU A 106 -11.38 11.02 -10.28
C LEU A 106 -11.14 12.08 -11.37
N GLN A 107 -10.17 12.98 -11.19
CA GLN A 107 -9.96 14.13 -12.07
C GLN A 107 -9.80 13.76 -13.56
N ASN A 108 -9.13 12.64 -13.85
CA ASN A 108 -8.88 12.15 -15.20
C ASN A 108 -9.71 10.91 -15.56
N PHE A 109 -10.73 10.59 -14.75
CA PHE A 109 -11.58 9.44 -15.01
C PHE A 109 -12.51 9.72 -16.19
N GLN A 110 -12.44 8.86 -17.22
CA GLN A 110 -13.28 8.96 -18.41
C GLN A 110 -14.37 7.89 -18.38
N ILE A 111 -15.63 8.34 -18.28
CA ILE A 111 -16.81 7.48 -18.38
C ILE A 111 -16.87 6.93 -19.82
N GLY A 112 -16.89 5.60 -19.99
CA GLY A 112 -17.01 4.95 -21.30
C GLY A 112 -15.75 4.21 -21.80
N ARG A 113 -14.63 4.25 -21.07
CA ARG A 113 -13.50 3.34 -21.34
C ARG A 113 -13.90 1.89 -21.04
N LYS A 114 -13.72 0.99 -22.00
CA LYS A 114 -13.98 -0.44 -21.81
C LYS A 114 -13.03 -0.99 -20.72
N ASN A 115 -13.58 -1.79 -19.80
CA ASN A 115 -12.85 -2.53 -18.74
C ASN A 115 -12.25 -1.69 -17.59
N THR A 116 -12.66 -0.44 -17.39
CA THR A 116 -12.20 0.37 -16.25
C THR A 116 -13.38 0.82 -15.41
N THR A 117 -13.54 0.24 -14.22
CA THR A 117 -14.54 0.69 -13.24
C THR A 117 -13.99 1.84 -12.40
N ILE A 118 -14.87 2.69 -11.86
CA ILE A 118 -14.50 3.76 -10.92
C ILE A 118 -13.63 3.20 -9.78
N ARG A 119 -14.03 2.03 -9.25
CA ARG A 119 -13.30 1.29 -8.22
C ARG A 119 -11.86 0.98 -8.64
N THR A 120 -11.67 0.26 -9.74
CA THR A 120 -10.32 -0.13 -10.20
C THR A 120 -9.41 1.06 -10.54
N TYR A 121 -10.00 2.14 -11.05
CA TYR A 121 -9.28 3.38 -11.31
C TYR A 121 -8.88 4.10 -10.02
N ALA A 122 -9.80 4.17 -9.05
CA ALA A 122 -9.54 4.77 -7.75
C ALA A 122 -8.49 3.97 -6.96
N GLU A 123 -8.57 2.63 -6.93
CA GLU A 123 -7.57 1.75 -6.31
C GLU A 123 -6.16 2.06 -6.82
N LYS A 124 -5.96 2.05 -8.15
CA LYS A 124 -4.66 2.37 -8.77
C LYS A 124 -4.19 3.79 -8.47
N THR A 125 -5.12 4.75 -8.39
CA THR A 125 -4.78 6.16 -8.12
C THR A 125 -4.37 6.34 -6.66
N LEU A 126 -5.08 5.70 -5.74
CA LEU A 126 -4.78 5.67 -4.30
C LEU A 126 -3.44 4.99 -4.01
N GLU A 127 -3.12 3.88 -4.69
CA GLU A 127 -1.80 3.24 -4.59
C GLU A 127 -0.66 4.18 -4.99
N LYS A 128 -0.83 4.96 -6.07
CA LYS A 128 0.16 5.96 -6.48
C LYS A 128 0.32 7.07 -5.44
N MET A 129 -0.79 7.53 -4.87
CA MET A 129 -0.76 8.55 -3.81
C MET A 129 -0.06 8.02 -2.55
N LEU A 130 -0.37 6.78 -2.14
CA LEU A 130 0.29 6.09 -1.03
C LEU A 130 1.80 6.01 -1.22
N ALA A 131 2.24 5.53 -2.39
CA ALA A 131 3.65 5.42 -2.72
C ALA A 131 4.36 6.78 -2.57
N ARG A 132 3.75 7.84 -3.12
CA ARG A 132 4.29 9.20 -3.04
C ARG A 132 4.35 9.73 -1.61
N ILE A 133 3.29 9.56 -0.82
CA ILE A 133 3.22 10.08 0.56
C ILE A 133 4.22 9.36 1.45
N ILE A 134 4.27 8.03 1.39
CA ILE A 134 5.22 7.22 2.16
C ILE A 134 6.65 7.56 1.76
N GLN A 135 6.91 7.77 0.46
CA GLN A 135 8.22 8.24 0.00
C GLN A 135 8.56 9.62 0.58
N LEU A 136 7.66 10.61 0.49
CA LEU A 136 7.93 11.94 1.04
C LEU A 136 8.14 11.92 2.56
N ASN A 137 7.39 11.09 3.28
CA ASN A 137 7.51 10.95 4.72
C ASN A 137 8.79 10.23 5.13
N THR A 138 9.20 9.17 4.43
CA THR A 138 10.49 8.48 4.66
C THR A 138 11.67 9.41 4.40
N MET A 139 11.62 10.25 3.35
CA MET A 139 12.65 11.26 3.08
C MET A 139 12.77 12.31 4.18
N ARG A 140 11.63 12.69 4.78
CA ARG A 140 11.58 13.74 5.82
C ARG A 140 11.90 13.23 7.21
N ASN A 141 11.55 11.98 7.53
CA ASN A 141 11.59 11.45 8.90
C ASN A 141 12.79 10.54 9.20
N ASP A 142 13.58 10.13 8.19
CA ASP A 142 14.78 9.32 8.41
C ASP A 142 15.91 10.17 9.03
N SER A 143 16.06 10.05 10.35
CA SER A 143 17.28 10.53 11.00
C SER A 143 18.49 9.86 10.35
N THR A 144 19.58 10.62 10.15
CA THR A 144 20.79 10.16 9.45
C THR A 144 21.27 8.79 9.98
N TRP A 145 21.14 8.58 11.29
CA TRP A 145 21.57 7.37 11.99
C TRP A 145 20.59 6.20 11.83
N LYS A 146 19.28 6.45 11.75
CA LYS A 146 18.29 5.43 11.37
C LYS A 146 18.50 4.96 9.95
N LEU A 147 18.70 5.90 9.03
CA LEU A 147 18.99 5.60 7.63
C LEU A 147 20.19 4.65 7.51
N LEU A 148 21.32 5.01 8.12
CA LEU A 148 22.54 4.20 8.09
C LEU A 148 22.37 2.83 8.76
N ARG A 149 21.52 2.72 9.78
CA ARG A 149 21.26 1.45 10.50
C ARG A 149 20.50 0.44 9.64
N TYR A 150 19.46 0.89 8.93
CA TYR A 150 18.59 0.03 8.11
C TYR A 150 19.01 -0.09 6.64
N LEU A 151 20.03 0.66 6.23
CA LEU A 151 20.60 0.59 4.90
C LEU A 151 21.04 -0.85 4.57
N SER A 152 20.72 -1.34 3.37
CA SER A 152 21.26 -2.61 2.88
C SER A 152 22.60 -2.39 2.18
N GLN A 153 23.48 -3.41 2.18
CA GLN A 153 24.77 -3.28 1.49
C GLN A 153 24.57 -3.06 -0.03
N LYS A 154 23.56 -3.70 -0.64
CA LYS A 154 23.23 -3.56 -2.06
C LYS A 154 22.80 -2.12 -2.39
N GLU A 155 21.94 -1.55 -1.57
CA GLU A 155 21.46 -0.18 -1.71
C GLU A 155 22.59 0.83 -1.53
N LEU A 156 23.46 0.63 -0.53
CA LEU A 156 24.65 1.45 -0.31
C LEU A 156 25.56 1.47 -1.55
N THR A 157 25.88 0.30 -2.11
CA THR A 157 26.75 0.24 -3.29
C THR A 157 26.13 0.90 -4.51
N ALA A 158 24.81 0.75 -4.71
CA ALA A 158 24.10 1.39 -5.80
C ALA A 158 24.05 2.91 -5.65
N ALA A 159 23.83 3.40 -4.43
CA ALA A 159 23.80 4.83 -4.12
C ALA A 159 25.18 5.48 -4.34
N LEU A 160 26.25 4.89 -3.81
CA LEU A 160 27.61 5.42 -4.00
C LEU A 160 28.05 5.39 -5.46
N GLN A 161 27.65 4.37 -6.22
CA GLN A 161 27.94 4.29 -7.65
C GLN A 161 27.18 5.36 -8.45
N ALA A 162 25.91 5.61 -8.12
CA ALA A 162 25.11 6.66 -8.73
C ALA A 162 25.66 8.07 -8.44
N ASP A 163 26.26 8.26 -7.26
CA ASP A 163 26.92 9.50 -6.84
C ASP A 163 28.35 9.65 -7.41
N GLY A 164 28.79 8.74 -8.29
CA GLY A 164 30.06 8.84 -9.02
C GLY A 164 31.30 8.45 -8.21
N TYR A 165 31.16 7.70 -7.11
CA TYR A 165 32.32 7.28 -6.31
C TYR A 165 33.20 6.28 -7.09
N THR A 166 34.51 6.50 -7.05
CA THR A 166 35.50 5.51 -7.55
C THR A 166 35.48 4.24 -6.70
N ASN A 167 35.83 3.09 -7.28
CA ASN A 167 35.87 1.78 -6.59
C ASN A 167 36.64 1.80 -5.26
N SER A 168 37.75 2.54 -5.18
CA SER A 168 38.55 2.69 -3.95
C SER A 168 37.78 3.43 -2.84
N LYS A 169 37.15 4.56 -3.17
CA LYS A 169 36.30 5.31 -2.23
C LYS A 169 35.04 4.52 -1.84
N MET A 170 34.44 3.77 -2.77
CA MET A 170 33.29 2.91 -2.46
C MET A 170 33.65 1.84 -1.43
N ALA A 171 34.80 1.16 -1.61
CA ALA A 171 35.26 0.14 -0.66
C ALA A 171 35.52 0.74 0.73
N GLN A 172 36.12 1.93 0.76
CA GLN A 172 36.35 2.70 1.99
C GLN A 172 35.03 3.07 2.68
N SER A 173 34.08 3.69 1.98
CA SER A 173 32.77 4.07 2.52
C SER A 173 31.97 2.86 3.00
N CYS A 174 32.01 1.73 2.27
CA CYS A 174 31.37 0.49 2.70
C CYS A 174 32.00 -0.08 3.98
N LEU A 175 33.33 0.04 4.16
CA LEU A 175 34.01 -0.41 5.37
C LEU A 175 33.64 0.48 6.57
N ILE A 176 33.63 1.80 6.40
CA ILE A 176 33.20 2.75 7.43
C ILE A 176 31.77 2.44 7.89
N TRP A 177 30.85 2.24 6.94
CA TRP A 177 29.47 1.87 7.24
C TRP A 177 29.35 0.53 7.99
N ARG A 178 30.17 -0.48 7.64
CA ARG A 178 30.21 -1.75 8.38
C ARG A 178 30.69 -1.55 9.83
N CYS A 179 31.75 -0.77 10.03
CA CYS A 179 32.23 -0.42 11.37
C CYS A 179 31.15 0.31 12.18
N PHE A 180 30.42 1.23 11.55
CA PHE A 180 29.25 1.87 12.15
C PHE A 180 28.21 0.83 12.60
N LYS A 181 27.78 -0.08 11.72
CA LYS A 181 26.78 -1.09 12.11
C LYS A 181 27.24 -1.97 13.29
N GLU A 182 28.50 -2.36 13.34
CA GLU A 182 29.01 -3.22 14.43
C GLU A 182 29.03 -2.51 15.79
N ILE A 183 29.52 -1.27 15.84
CA ILE A 183 29.67 -0.52 17.09
C ILE A 183 28.35 0.13 17.52
N TYR A 184 27.56 0.61 16.57
CA TYR A 184 26.33 1.35 16.86
C TYR A 184 25.15 0.42 17.21
N GLN A 185 25.13 -0.83 16.71
CA GLN A 185 24.07 -1.81 17.06
C GLN A 185 24.21 -2.41 18.45
N THR A 186 25.42 -2.49 19.01
CA THR A 186 25.68 -3.23 20.25
C THR A 186 25.26 -2.50 21.53
N ARG A 187 24.93 -1.19 21.47
CA ARG A 187 24.72 -0.38 22.67
C ARG A 187 23.36 0.34 22.79
N GLN A 188 22.49 0.32 21.77
CA GLN A 188 21.23 1.10 21.83
C GLN A 188 19.96 0.25 21.79
N VAL A 189 19.27 0.25 22.94
CA VAL A 189 17.92 -0.27 23.17
C VAL A 189 16.89 0.72 22.61
N GLN A 190 15.92 0.18 21.86
CA GLN A 190 14.58 0.71 21.51
C GLN A 190 14.31 2.21 21.81
N GLN A 191 14.93 3.13 21.06
CA GLN A 191 14.50 4.53 21.03
C GLN A 191 14.03 4.91 19.63
N ASN A 192 12.86 5.55 19.57
CA ASN A 192 12.23 6.03 18.32
C ASN A 192 13.03 7.13 17.62
N GLN A 193 14.10 7.65 18.21
CA GLN A 193 15.07 8.52 17.54
C GLN A 193 16.47 8.09 17.98
N LEU A 194 17.30 7.71 16.99
CA LEU A 194 18.67 7.27 17.23
C LEU A 194 19.58 8.52 17.36
N PRO A 195 20.21 8.76 18.52
CA PRO A 195 21.06 9.92 18.75
C PRO A 195 22.39 9.76 18.01
N PRO A 196 23.09 10.86 17.66
CA PRO A 196 24.39 10.78 17.00
C PRO A 196 25.40 9.92 17.78
N PRO A 197 26.36 9.27 17.09
CA PRO A 197 27.42 8.52 17.76
C PRO A 197 28.19 9.41 18.75
N THR A 198 28.50 8.87 19.93
CA THR A 198 29.34 9.59 20.89
C THR A 198 30.81 9.59 20.43
N GLU A 199 31.62 10.51 20.96
CA GLU A 199 33.05 10.61 20.65
C GLU A 199 33.80 9.28 20.89
N LEU A 200 33.45 8.58 21.97
CA LEU A 200 33.99 7.27 22.29
C LEU A 200 33.62 6.23 21.22
N GLN A 201 32.38 6.25 20.71
CA GLN A 201 31.95 5.36 19.63
C GLN A 201 32.67 5.67 18.31
N LEU A 202 32.92 6.95 18.00
CA LEU A 202 33.68 7.34 16.81
C LEU A 202 35.13 6.82 16.88
N GLN A 203 35.76 6.88 18.06
CA GLN A 203 37.09 6.31 18.29
C GLN A 203 37.09 4.77 18.15
N GLU A 204 36.11 4.08 18.74
CA GLU A 204 35.97 2.62 18.57
C GLU A 204 35.76 2.22 17.10
N MET A 205 34.96 3.00 16.35
CA MET A 205 34.76 2.79 14.92
C MET A 205 36.06 2.99 14.14
N HIS A 206 36.85 4.01 14.48
CA HIS A 206 38.14 4.30 13.87
C HIS A 206 39.16 3.19 14.10
N ASP A 207 39.28 2.69 15.33
CA ASP A 207 40.18 1.60 15.66
C ASP A 207 39.78 0.31 14.93
N ARG A 208 38.47 0.01 14.86
CA ARG A 208 37.96 -1.11 14.07
C ARG A 208 38.23 -0.95 12.57
N TYR A 209 38.07 0.26 12.03
CA TYR A 209 38.41 0.57 10.65
C TYR A 209 39.89 0.30 10.38
N ARG A 210 40.80 0.83 11.22
CA ARG A 210 42.25 0.62 11.10
C ARG A 210 42.64 -0.85 11.15
N GLN A 211 42.03 -1.64 12.04
CA GLN A 211 42.26 -3.08 12.14
C GLN A 211 41.87 -3.81 10.84
N ARG A 212 40.76 -3.39 10.20
CA ARG A 212 40.24 -4.02 8.99
C ARG A 212 40.81 -3.46 7.68
N CYS A 213 41.49 -2.32 7.67
CA CYS A 213 42.12 -1.82 6.43
C CYS A 213 43.16 -2.78 5.85
N LYS A 214 43.94 -3.46 6.71
CA LYS A 214 45.02 -4.37 6.29
C LYS A 214 44.56 -5.49 5.35
N PRO A 215 43.51 -6.28 5.67
CA PRO A 215 43.04 -7.34 4.78
C PRO A 215 42.35 -6.85 3.49
N TYR A 216 41.88 -5.59 3.41
CA TYR A 216 41.18 -5.05 2.24
C TYR A 216 42.06 -4.20 1.30
N GLY A 217 43.36 -4.06 1.59
CA GLY A 217 44.29 -3.31 0.73
C GLY A 217 44.01 -1.80 0.65
N ILE A 218 43.27 -1.25 1.62
CA ILE A 218 42.92 0.18 1.67
C ILE A 218 44.09 0.95 2.27
N THR A 219 44.78 1.76 1.45
CA THR A 219 45.97 2.54 1.81
C THR A 219 45.66 3.91 2.40
N THR A 220 44.42 4.39 2.28
CA THR A 220 44.00 5.70 2.79
C THR A 220 43.72 5.65 4.28
N ALA A 221 44.67 6.13 5.07
CA ALA A 221 44.49 6.39 6.48
C ALA A 221 43.48 7.53 6.67
N ILE A 222 42.40 7.25 7.39
CA ILE A 222 41.39 8.24 7.78
C ILE A 222 41.67 8.64 9.23
N SER A 223 41.47 9.90 9.60
CA SER A 223 41.52 10.34 11.00
C SER A 223 40.21 9.98 11.73
N ALA A 224 40.23 9.85 13.06
CA ALA A 224 39.01 9.56 13.84
C ALA A 224 37.94 10.64 13.60
N GLU A 225 38.35 11.90 13.53
CA GLU A 225 37.50 13.08 13.22
C GLU A 225 36.84 13.01 11.83
N SER A 226 37.45 12.27 10.89
CA SER A 226 36.92 12.12 9.53
C SER A 226 35.86 11.03 9.42
N ILE A 227 35.63 10.19 10.44
CA ILE A 227 34.61 9.12 10.38
C ILE A 227 33.20 9.70 10.31
N LEU A 228 32.89 10.70 11.13
CA LEU A 228 31.58 11.35 11.17
C LEU A 228 31.20 12.00 9.82
N PRO A 229 32.02 12.87 9.20
CA PRO A 229 31.68 13.46 7.92
C PRO A 229 31.59 12.43 6.79
N ASN A 230 32.33 11.31 6.86
CA ASN A 230 32.16 10.22 5.90
C ASN A 230 30.81 9.51 6.05
N LEU A 231 30.33 9.29 7.28
CA LEU A 231 29.01 8.71 7.52
C LEU A 231 27.89 9.63 7.06
N GLU A 232 28.03 10.94 7.28
CA GLU A 232 27.09 11.95 6.80
C GLU A 232 27.08 12.03 5.26
N ALA A 233 28.26 11.99 4.63
CA ALA A 233 28.37 11.94 3.17
C ALA A 233 27.71 10.69 2.58
N ILE A 234 27.89 9.52 3.21
CA ILE A 234 27.21 8.28 2.82
C ILE A 234 25.69 8.44 2.94
N ALA A 235 25.20 8.97 4.05
CA ALA A 235 23.77 9.19 4.26
C ALA A 235 23.20 10.18 3.24
N GLN A 236 23.95 11.21 2.88
CA GLN A 236 23.57 12.19 1.87
C GLN A 236 23.50 11.57 0.47
N ALA A 237 24.50 10.78 0.08
CA ALA A 237 24.50 10.05 -1.20
C ALA A 237 23.31 9.09 -1.30
N VAL A 238 22.97 8.40 -0.21
CA VAL A 238 21.78 7.53 -0.14
C VAL A 238 20.49 8.34 -0.25
N ARG A 239 20.37 9.47 0.44
CA ARG A 239 19.19 10.35 0.31
C ARG A 239 19.04 10.85 -1.12
N GLN A 240 20.12 11.29 -1.74
CA GLN A 240 20.14 11.73 -3.14
C GLN A 240 19.77 10.60 -4.11
N TYR A 241 20.26 9.39 -3.87
CA TYR A 241 19.89 8.21 -4.65
C TYR A 241 18.39 7.88 -4.51
N ARG A 242 17.84 7.96 -3.28
CA ARG A 242 16.42 7.75 -3.03
C ARG A 242 15.55 8.88 -3.60
N SER A 243 16.03 10.13 -3.56
CA SER A 243 15.31 11.30 -4.06
C SER A 243 15.44 11.53 -5.56
N SER A 244 16.47 10.95 -6.20
CA SER A 244 16.64 11.00 -7.64
C SER A 244 15.44 10.31 -8.29
N ASP A 245 14.87 10.98 -9.30
CA ASP A 245 13.80 10.45 -10.14
C ASP A 245 14.12 9.06 -10.70
N ALA A 246 15.36 8.56 -10.67
CA ALA A 246 15.72 7.20 -11.08
C ALA A 246 15.12 6.07 -10.22
N VAL A 247 14.70 6.32 -8.97
CA VAL A 247 13.92 5.36 -8.16
C VAL A 247 12.43 5.51 -8.46
N LEU A 248 11.99 6.75 -8.69
CA LEU A 248 10.66 7.06 -9.20
C LEU A 248 10.48 6.34 -10.55
N ASP A 249 11.27 6.63 -11.57
CA ASP A 249 11.33 5.95 -12.87
C ASP A 249 11.47 4.43 -12.78
N ARG A 250 12.07 3.84 -11.74
CA ARG A 250 12.09 2.36 -11.60
C ARG A 250 10.79 1.79 -11.03
N LEU A 251 10.19 2.45 -10.03
CA LEU A 251 8.88 2.09 -9.49
C LEU A 251 7.73 2.49 -10.43
N LEU A 252 7.97 3.52 -11.22
CA LEU A 252 7.14 4.07 -12.26
C LEU A 252 7.34 3.32 -13.57
N GLN A 253 8.50 2.78 -13.94
CA GLN A 253 8.57 1.89 -15.13
C GLN A 253 7.75 0.61 -14.94
N GLU A 254 7.52 0.18 -13.69
CA GLU A 254 6.55 -0.88 -13.38
C GLU A 254 5.08 -0.39 -13.41
N THR A 255 4.80 0.93 -13.37
CA THR A 255 3.43 1.48 -13.15
C THR A 255 3.04 2.73 -13.98
N HIS A 256 3.89 3.19 -14.89
CA HIS A 256 3.75 4.34 -15.78
C HIS A 256 3.83 3.86 -17.22
N HIS A 257 2.66 3.47 -17.67
CA HIS A 257 2.26 3.81 -19.02
C HIS A 257 1.16 4.86 -18.91
N THR A 258 1.54 6.09 -18.63
CA THR A 258 0.67 7.24 -18.90
C THR A 258 0.87 7.66 -20.34
N THR A 259 -0.14 7.33 -21.14
CA THR A 259 -0.66 8.13 -22.26
C THR A 259 0.33 8.54 -23.34
N ASP A 260 0.63 7.59 -24.21
CA ASP A 260 0.77 7.87 -25.64
C ASP A 260 -0.42 7.20 -26.35
N GLY A 261 -1.18 7.95 -27.15
CA GLY A 261 -2.40 7.46 -27.81
C GLY A 261 -2.14 6.30 -28.77
N LEU A 262 -0.89 6.18 -29.26
CA LEU A 262 -0.44 5.05 -30.07
C LEU A 262 -0.19 3.79 -29.22
N ALA A 263 0.35 3.95 -28.01
CA ALA A 263 0.66 2.85 -27.10
C ALA A 263 -0.62 2.22 -26.49
N ASP A 264 -1.69 3.00 -26.31
CA ASP A 264 -2.99 2.46 -25.88
C ASP A 264 -3.67 1.65 -27.00
N LEU A 265 -3.53 2.02 -28.28
CA LEU A 265 -4.01 1.20 -29.41
C LEU A 265 -3.24 -0.11 -29.53
N MET A 266 -1.91 -0.06 -29.46
CA MET A 266 -1.06 -1.26 -29.45
C MET A 266 -1.33 -2.14 -28.23
N ARG A 267 -1.61 -1.56 -27.05
CA ARG A 267 -2.00 -2.31 -25.85
C ARG A 267 -3.39 -2.90 -25.99
N VAL A 268 -4.36 -2.20 -26.57
CA VAL A 268 -5.69 -2.76 -26.84
C VAL A 268 -5.59 -3.93 -27.81
N GLU A 269 -4.75 -3.83 -28.85
CA GLU A 269 -4.46 -4.96 -29.74
C GLU A 269 -3.76 -6.11 -29.02
N GLN A 270 -2.76 -5.85 -28.18
CA GLN A 270 -2.09 -6.90 -27.39
C GLN A 270 -3.02 -7.54 -26.36
N VAL A 271 -3.84 -6.76 -25.66
CA VAL A 271 -4.81 -7.26 -24.67
C VAL A 271 -5.94 -8.03 -25.35
N THR A 272 -6.37 -7.61 -26.55
CA THR A 272 -7.36 -8.38 -27.33
C THR A 272 -6.76 -9.66 -27.91
N GLN A 273 -5.50 -9.65 -28.36
CA GLN A 273 -4.78 -10.85 -28.76
C GLN A 273 -4.59 -11.82 -27.59
N ILE A 274 -4.13 -11.34 -26.43
CA ILE A 274 -4.01 -12.15 -25.21
C ILE A 274 -5.38 -12.65 -24.78
N GLY A 275 -6.42 -11.82 -24.80
CA GLY A 275 -7.79 -12.20 -24.49
C GLY A 275 -8.33 -13.28 -25.43
N THR A 276 -7.99 -13.21 -26.71
CA THR A 276 -8.37 -14.21 -27.72
C THR A 276 -7.63 -15.53 -27.46
N ILE A 277 -6.33 -15.49 -27.18
CA ILE A 277 -5.52 -16.67 -26.84
C ILE A 277 -6.06 -17.32 -25.56
N VAL A 278 -6.37 -16.53 -24.53
CA VAL A 278 -6.95 -17.01 -23.27
C VAL A 278 -8.32 -17.63 -23.51
N ALA A 279 -9.20 -16.99 -24.28
CA ALA A 279 -10.51 -17.53 -24.61
C ALA A 279 -10.41 -18.87 -25.36
N GLN A 280 -9.48 -18.98 -26.32
CA GLN A 280 -9.25 -20.22 -27.06
C GLN A 280 -8.65 -21.32 -26.17
N SER A 281 -7.66 -21.01 -25.32
CA SER A 281 -7.09 -21.97 -24.38
C SER A 281 -8.09 -22.40 -23.31
N PHE A 282 -9.03 -21.53 -22.94
CA PHE A 282 -10.10 -21.85 -22.02
C PHE A 282 -11.14 -22.77 -22.67
N ALA A 283 -11.51 -22.53 -23.93
CA ALA A 283 -12.43 -23.37 -24.69
C ALA A 283 -11.90 -24.80 -24.94
N GLU A 284 -10.57 -24.99 -24.92
CA GLU A 284 -9.92 -26.31 -25.02
C GLU A 284 -9.98 -27.13 -23.72
N LEU A 285 -10.36 -26.52 -22.59
CA LEU A 285 -10.54 -27.24 -21.34
C LEU A 285 -11.84 -28.06 -21.36
N PRO A 286 -11.92 -29.17 -20.61
CA PRO A 286 -13.17 -29.88 -20.39
C PRO A 286 -14.25 -28.94 -19.81
N GLU A 287 -15.50 -29.14 -20.20
CA GLU A 287 -16.65 -28.31 -19.79
C GLU A 287 -16.73 -28.12 -18.27
N VAL A 288 -16.54 -29.21 -17.50
CA VAL A 288 -16.49 -29.18 -16.03
C VAL A 288 -15.37 -28.28 -15.50
N ALA A 289 -14.22 -28.24 -16.17
CA ALA A 289 -13.10 -27.38 -15.80
C ALA A 289 -13.40 -25.91 -16.10
N GLN A 290 -14.05 -25.62 -17.23
CA GLN A 290 -14.50 -24.27 -17.59
C GLN A 290 -15.48 -23.74 -16.56
N ILE A 291 -16.51 -24.52 -16.21
CA ILE A 291 -17.51 -24.15 -15.21
C ILE A 291 -16.83 -23.88 -13.86
N MET A 292 -15.97 -24.77 -13.38
CA MET A 292 -15.25 -24.56 -12.12
C MET A 292 -14.42 -23.28 -12.09
N LEU A 293 -13.66 -23.02 -13.16
CA LEU A 293 -12.81 -21.84 -13.22
C LEU A 293 -13.62 -20.55 -13.35
N ASN A 294 -14.77 -20.58 -14.05
CA ASN A 294 -15.70 -19.45 -14.12
C ASN A 294 -16.36 -19.18 -12.76
N LEU A 295 -16.79 -20.22 -12.05
CA LEU A 295 -17.37 -20.04 -10.72
C LEU A 295 -16.34 -19.49 -9.72
N TRP A 296 -15.07 -19.92 -9.82
CA TRP A 296 -14.03 -19.48 -8.91
C TRP A 296 -13.44 -18.11 -9.26
N PHE A 297 -13.02 -17.88 -10.50
CA PHE A 297 -12.36 -16.63 -10.92
C PHE A 297 -13.34 -15.59 -11.48
N GLY A 298 -14.47 -16.01 -12.05
CA GLY A 298 -15.45 -15.11 -12.65
C GLY A 298 -16.51 -14.62 -11.65
N LEU A 299 -16.97 -15.50 -10.76
CA LEU A 299 -18.00 -15.19 -9.75
C LEU A 299 -17.47 -15.14 -8.32
N GLU A 300 -16.15 -15.28 -8.13
CA GLU A 300 -15.46 -15.21 -6.83
C GLU A 300 -16.03 -16.13 -5.75
N LEU A 301 -16.69 -17.24 -6.13
CA LEU A 301 -17.28 -18.17 -5.18
C LEU A 301 -16.20 -18.93 -4.41
N SER A 302 -16.48 -19.20 -3.14
CA SER A 302 -15.60 -20.02 -2.31
C SER A 302 -15.63 -21.49 -2.74
N HIS A 303 -14.55 -22.22 -2.46
CA HIS A 303 -14.49 -23.66 -2.74
C HIS A 303 -15.61 -24.47 -2.07
N ALA A 304 -16.16 -24.00 -0.95
CA ALA A 304 -17.27 -24.67 -0.28
C ALA A 304 -18.60 -24.46 -1.04
N GLU A 305 -18.81 -23.28 -1.61
CA GLU A 305 -19.99 -22.94 -2.41
C GLU A 305 -19.95 -23.65 -3.77
N ILE A 306 -18.79 -23.66 -4.43
CA ILE A 306 -18.60 -24.38 -5.70
C ILE A 306 -18.85 -25.88 -5.51
N LEU A 307 -18.36 -26.47 -4.40
CA LEU A 307 -18.60 -27.88 -4.09
C LEU A 307 -20.09 -28.17 -3.86
N ARG A 308 -20.83 -27.24 -3.23
CA ARG A 308 -22.27 -27.38 -3.02
C ARG A 308 -23.05 -27.32 -4.34
N LEU A 309 -22.69 -26.40 -5.22
CA LEU A 309 -23.36 -26.19 -6.51
C LEU A 309 -23.12 -27.34 -7.50
N LEU A 310 -21.89 -27.85 -7.55
CA LEU A 310 -21.48 -28.86 -8.53
C LEU A 310 -21.45 -30.30 -7.96
N LYS A 311 -21.89 -30.50 -6.72
CA LYS A 311 -21.92 -31.82 -6.06
C LYS A 311 -22.53 -32.94 -6.91
N PRO A 312 -23.68 -32.75 -7.61
CA PRO A 312 -24.28 -33.84 -8.38
C PRO A 312 -23.45 -34.26 -9.61
N GLU A 313 -22.66 -33.36 -10.19
CA GLU A 313 -21.92 -33.62 -11.42
C GLU A 313 -20.50 -34.15 -11.18
N LEU A 314 -19.90 -33.84 -10.04
CA LEU A 314 -18.45 -33.98 -9.86
C LEU A 314 -17.95 -35.20 -9.08
N LYS A 315 -18.84 -35.99 -8.48
CA LYS A 315 -18.46 -37.15 -7.63
C LYS A 315 -17.37 -36.81 -6.59
N LEU A 316 -17.27 -35.53 -6.18
CA LEU A 316 -16.34 -35.05 -5.17
C LEU A 316 -17.10 -34.79 -3.88
N GLU A 317 -16.54 -35.25 -2.77
CA GLU A 317 -17.20 -35.15 -1.45
C GLU A 317 -16.58 -34.08 -0.57
N LYS A 318 -15.31 -33.73 -0.81
CA LYS A 318 -14.52 -32.90 0.13
C LYS A 318 -13.88 -31.70 -0.57
N GLN A 319 -13.92 -30.54 0.09
CA GLN A 319 -13.42 -29.26 -0.42
C GLN A 319 -11.95 -29.29 -0.86
N TYR A 320 -11.10 -30.07 -0.18
CA TYR A 320 -9.69 -30.19 -0.57
C TYR A 320 -9.51 -30.90 -1.92
N GLN A 321 -10.44 -31.79 -2.30
CA GLN A 321 -10.40 -32.48 -3.59
C GLN A 321 -10.71 -31.48 -4.71
N LEU A 322 -11.71 -30.62 -4.49
CA LEU A 322 -12.04 -29.52 -5.39
C LEU A 322 -10.86 -28.55 -5.55
N SER A 323 -10.23 -28.14 -4.45
CA SER A 323 -9.06 -27.26 -4.51
C SER A 323 -7.90 -27.88 -5.29
N ARG A 324 -7.65 -29.18 -5.13
CA ARG A 324 -6.63 -29.91 -5.92
C ARG A 324 -6.99 -29.98 -7.40
N GLN A 325 -8.27 -30.19 -7.72
CA GLN A 325 -8.74 -30.30 -9.09
C GLN A 325 -8.70 -28.95 -9.82
N ILE A 326 -9.11 -27.88 -9.15
CA ILE A 326 -8.97 -26.51 -9.63
C ILE A 326 -7.50 -26.15 -9.87
N LYS A 327 -6.59 -26.50 -8.94
CA LYS A 327 -5.14 -26.32 -9.14
C LYS A 327 -4.62 -27.07 -10.36
N ARG A 328 -5.11 -28.29 -10.62
CA ARG A 328 -4.77 -29.07 -11.82
C ARG A 328 -5.25 -28.38 -13.08
N TYR A 329 -6.51 -27.94 -13.14
CA TYR A 329 -7.04 -27.24 -14.30
C TYR A 329 -6.36 -25.90 -14.55
N LYS A 330 -6.01 -25.15 -13.49
CA LYS A 330 -5.19 -23.94 -13.60
C LYS A 330 -3.82 -24.26 -14.21
N LYS A 331 -3.16 -25.33 -13.75
CA LYS A 331 -1.87 -25.76 -14.32
C LYS A 331 -2.01 -26.12 -15.80
N THR A 332 -3.06 -26.85 -16.17
CA THR A 332 -3.36 -27.20 -17.57
C THR A 332 -3.59 -25.95 -18.42
N LEU A 333 -4.39 -25.00 -17.93
CA LEU A 333 -4.62 -23.73 -18.63
C LEU A 333 -3.31 -22.95 -18.85
N VAL A 334 -2.46 -22.86 -17.82
CA VAL A 334 -1.15 -22.20 -17.91
C VAL A 334 -0.24 -22.89 -18.93
N LEU A 335 -0.24 -24.23 -18.99
CA LEU A 335 0.53 -24.97 -20.00
C LEU A 335 0.02 -24.71 -21.42
N LEU A 336 -1.29 -24.67 -21.63
CA LEU A 336 -1.90 -24.32 -22.93
C LEU A 336 -1.54 -22.89 -23.34
N LEU A 337 -1.56 -21.94 -22.39
CA LEU A 337 -1.17 -20.56 -22.63
C LEU A 337 0.31 -20.43 -23.01
N ILE A 338 1.21 -21.12 -22.29
CA ILE A 338 2.65 -21.16 -22.59
C ILE A 338 2.90 -21.73 -24.00
N GLN A 339 2.17 -22.79 -24.36
CA GLN A 339 2.28 -23.40 -25.69
C GLN A 339 1.84 -22.45 -26.81
N LYS A 340 0.77 -21.68 -26.61
CA LYS A 340 0.23 -20.77 -27.63
C LYS A 340 0.96 -19.42 -27.72
N ILE A 341 1.57 -18.97 -26.63
CA ILE A 341 2.36 -17.72 -26.60
C ILE A 341 3.78 -17.94 -27.16
N GLY A 342 4.21 -19.20 -27.29
CA GLY A 342 5.46 -19.57 -27.96
C GLY A 342 6.68 -19.36 -27.07
N CYS A 343 7.01 -20.35 -26.26
CA CYS A 343 8.37 -20.55 -25.76
C CYS A 343 8.80 -22.00 -26.04
N PRO A 344 9.98 -22.24 -26.64
CA PRO A 344 10.47 -23.59 -26.90
C PRO A 344 10.67 -24.32 -25.58
N LYS A 345 10.31 -25.61 -25.60
CA LYS A 345 10.38 -26.59 -24.51
C LYS A 345 11.57 -26.37 -23.56
N LEU A 346 11.27 -26.40 -22.26
CA LEU A 346 12.24 -26.64 -21.17
C LEU A 346 12.99 -27.96 -21.37
#